data_AF-A0A813D884-F1
#
_entry.id   AF-A0A813D884-F1
#
_cell.length_a   1.000
_cell.length_b   1.000
_cell.length_c   1.000
_cell.angle_alpha   90.00
_cell.angle_beta   90.00
_cell.angle_gamma   90.00
#
_symmetry.space_group_name_H-M   'P 1'
#
loop_
_entity.id
_entity.type
_entity.pdbx_description
1 polymer ?
#
loop_
_entity_poly.entity_id
_entity_poly.type
_entity_poly.pdbx_seq_one_letter_code
_entity_poly.pdbx_strand_id
1 'polypeptide(L)'
;MLARTYDTAPLVMQSILEAAESQTVEEDHDNNNDNKPNKQTNKLTRASTTTTVQSQQQKGIPESIVARHLEGDGTLDAFKQMSPEQQQVFARTHLQSLKQVSRVVRMVGSVFLLMLGTGYVVLQVMAADHELAQLLLGFLFLGFCFFFVFLYVSFRRLVNAMSDWCYEMPVFRLAVSVAQSDVARSVFLFFFLPLVPVVFSLSWANQMIRRCRGLYKTIPAEASKPASTGLDSRSLAKSGVDIEDIDLAINPQNSCLTERVMSQVRTMQSWNWLDIILNLYIIGICMVMFTLSPRLLNVLLAWLNSALANLDFFVVILSVLCVGVLCFMLPPVPGVPVYVFAGIVIPQTCPYGFEIGCVVAIGVGFVLKTLACAVQQKCIGEVMGMNIKIRRQVGVNKPFIRAIEAVLRRPGTGMLWLLLLLLRLLLLLFLLLLLLLLVMFLLLLLLLLF
;
A
#
# COMPACT_ATOMS: atom_id res chain seq x y z
N MET A 1 28.73 -12.76 -6.95
CA MET A 1 27.55 -13.22 -7.71
C MET A 1 26.34 -12.29 -7.60
N LEU A 2 25.98 -11.77 -6.42
CA LEU A 2 24.86 -10.81 -6.25
C LEU A 2 25.04 -9.41 -6.89
N ALA A 3 26.24 -9.06 -7.35
CA ALA A 3 26.49 -7.78 -8.03
C ALA A 3 26.15 -7.80 -9.54
N ARG A 4 26.09 -8.97 -10.19
CA ARG A 4 25.78 -9.05 -11.64
C ARG A 4 24.28 -8.99 -11.95
N THR A 5 23.41 -9.26 -10.98
CA THR A 5 21.95 -9.22 -11.17
C THR A 5 21.36 -7.80 -11.06
N TYR A 6 22.10 -6.83 -10.53
CA TYR A 6 21.59 -5.45 -10.35
C TYR A 6 21.76 -4.55 -11.59
N ASP A 7 22.75 -4.81 -12.46
CA ASP A 7 23.00 -3.98 -13.64
C ASP A 7 22.03 -4.23 -14.82
N THR A 8 21.29 -5.34 -14.81
CA THR A 8 20.39 -5.71 -15.92
C THR A 8 18.95 -5.25 -15.73
N ALA A 9 18.53 -4.91 -14.50
CA ALA A 9 17.18 -4.44 -14.20
C ALA A 9 16.74 -3.16 -14.97
N PRO A 10 17.58 -2.10 -15.12
CA PRO A 10 17.17 -0.92 -15.89
C PRO A 10 17.02 -1.19 -17.39
N LEU A 11 17.84 -2.09 -17.96
CA LEU A 11 17.75 -2.50 -19.37
C LEU A 11 16.49 -3.34 -19.66
N VAL A 12 16.03 -4.13 -18.68
CA VAL A 12 14.78 -4.89 -18.78
C VAL A 12 13.56 -3.97 -18.73
N MET A 13 13.57 -2.94 -17.89
CA MET A 13 12.46 -1.97 -17.83
C MET A 13 12.38 -1.14 -19.12
N GLN A 14 13.53 -0.79 -19.70
CA GLN A 14 13.62 -0.02 -20.95
C GLN A 14 13.14 -0.82 -22.16
N SER A 15 13.50 -2.11 -22.27
CA SER A 15 12.98 -2.99 -23.32
C SER A 15 11.49 -3.31 -23.20
N ILE A 16 10.94 -3.35 -21.99
CA ILE A 16 9.48 -3.48 -21.78
C ILE A 16 8.74 -2.19 -22.17
N LEU A 17 9.32 -1.02 -21.90
CA LEU A 17 8.76 0.28 -22.32
C LEU A 17 8.80 0.45 -23.84
N GLU A 18 9.92 0.11 -24.50
CA GLU A 18 10.02 0.13 -25.96
C GLU A 18 9.06 -0.86 -26.61
N ALA A 19 8.88 -2.06 -26.03
CA ALA A 19 7.90 -3.04 -26.53
C ALA A 19 6.44 -2.59 -26.33
N ALA A 20 6.16 -1.79 -25.30
CA ALA A 20 4.84 -1.22 -25.05
C ALA A 20 4.52 -0.05 -25.99
N GLU A 21 5.49 0.85 -26.24
CA GLU A 21 5.35 1.94 -27.22
C GLU A 21 5.18 1.41 -28.65
N SER A 22 5.83 0.29 -28.98
CA SER A 22 5.68 -0.39 -30.26
C SER A 22 4.26 -0.94 -30.52
N GLN A 23 3.49 -1.21 -29.46
CA GLN A 23 2.14 -1.80 -29.57
C GLN A 23 1.03 -0.75 -29.65
N THR A 24 1.26 0.46 -29.12
CA THR A 24 0.28 1.56 -29.21
C THR A 24 0.18 2.19 -30.61
N VAL A 25 1.13 1.93 -31.50
CA VAL A 25 1.11 2.47 -32.87
C VAL A 25 0.30 1.59 -33.84
N GLU A 26 -0.02 0.35 -33.46
CA GLU A 26 -0.65 -0.64 -34.36
C GLU A 26 -2.19 -0.74 -34.23
N GLU A 27 -2.81 -0.06 -33.24
CA GLU A 27 -4.28 -0.07 -33.05
C GLU A 27 -5.05 1.04 -33.80
N ASP A 28 -4.37 1.97 -34.48
CA ASP A 28 -5.01 3.14 -35.12
C ASP A 28 -5.27 3.02 -36.64
N HIS A 29 -5.05 1.84 -37.26
CA HIS A 29 -5.15 1.72 -38.72
C HIS A 29 -6.26 0.86 -39.32
N ASP A 30 -7.13 0.22 -38.53
CA ASP A 30 -8.24 -0.60 -39.05
C ASP A 30 -9.62 -0.03 -38.70
N ASN A 31 -9.97 1.13 -39.29
CA ASN A 31 -11.38 1.49 -39.42
C ASN A 31 -11.63 2.55 -40.50
N ASN A 32 -11.44 2.18 -41.77
CA ASN A 32 -12.17 2.87 -42.85
C ASN A 32 -12.31 1.99 -44.09
N ASN A 33 -13.47 1.35 -44.24
CA ASN A 33 -13.89 0.86 -45.56
C ASN A 33 -15.41 0.94 -45.69
N ASP A 34 -15.87 2.15 -46.01
CA ASP A 34 -17.16 2.40 -46.63
C ASP A 34 -17.21 1.70 -48.00
N ASN A 35 -18.22 0.85 -48.23
CA ASN A 35 -18.65 0.59 -49.60
C ASN A 35 -20.15 0.37 -49.76
N LYS A 36 -20.68 1.14 -50.72
CA LYS A 36 -22.07 1.21 -51.20
C LYS A 36 -22.59 -0.11 -51.77
N PRO A 37 -23.92 -0.27 -51.89
CA PRO A 37 -24.53 -1.42 -52.55
C PRO A 37 -24.55 -1.21 -54.07
N ASN A 38 -24.19 -2.25 -54.84
CA ASN A 38 -24.67 -2.35 -56.22
C ASN A 38 -25.10 -3.78 -56.57
N LYS A 39 -26.16 -3.81 -57.38
CA LYS A 39 -26.97 -4.94 -57.78
C LYS A 39 -26.30 -5.86 -58.81
N GLN A 40 -26.81 -7.09 -58.80
CA GLN A 40 -27.10 -7.95 -59.95
C GLN A 40 -26.06 -8.94 -60.51
N THR A 41 -26.44 -10.22 -60.33
CA THR A 41 -26.49 -11.32 -61.30
C THR A 41 -25.22 -12.09 -61.71
N ASN A 42 -25.36 -13.40 -61.48
CA ASN A 42 -25.08 -14.55 -62.37
C ASN A 42 -23.95 -15.53 -62.03
N LYS A 43 -24.38 -16.80 -62.07
CA LYS A 43 -23.67 -18.01 -62.48
C LYS A 43 -22.57 -18.59 -61.57
N LEU A 44 -23.00 -19.60 -60.80
CA LEU A 44 -22.62 -21.00 -61.00
C LEU A 44 -21.26 -21.22 -61.71
N THR A 45 -20.20 -21.52 -60.95
CA THR A 45 -19.22 -22.56 -61.28
C THR A 45 -18.47 -22.98 -60.02
N ARG A 46 -18.44 -24.30 -59.83
CA ARG A 46 -17.75 -25.09 -58.82
C ARG A 46 -16.25 -25.12 -59.15
N ALA A 47 -15.38 -24.76 -58.20
CA ALA A 47 -13.99 -25.23 -58.20
C ALA A 47 -13.37 -25.12 -56.80
N SER A 48 -12.84 -26.24 -56.34
CA SER A 48 -12.04 -26.43 -55.14
C SER A 48 -11.01 -25.33 -54.96
N THR A 49 -10.98 -24.70 -53.79
CA THR A 49 -9.84 -23.88 -53.36
C THR A 49 -9.33 -24.45 -52.04
N THR A 50 -8.15 -25.04 -52.16
CA THR A 50 -7.23 -25.52 -51.14
C THR A 50 -7.18 -24.58 -49.93
N THR A 51 -7.44 -25.16 -48.76
CA THR A 51 -7.19 -24.55 -47.45
C THR A 51 -5.67 -24.41 -47.24
N THR A 52 -5.08 -23.36 -47.80
CA THR A 52 -3.74 -22.92 -47.41
C THR A 52 -3.88 -22.18 -46.09
N VAL A 53 -3.74 -22.96 -45.01
CA VAL A 53 -3.69 -22.46 -43.63
C VAL A 53 -2.65 -21.35 -43.53
N GLN A 54 -3.10 -20.18 -43.08
CA GLN A 54 -2.27 -19.03 -42.73
C GLN A 54 -1.20 -19.46 -41.71
N SER A 55 0.01 -19.70 -42.20
CA SER A 55 1.23 -19.94 -41.42
C SER A 55 2.17 -18.73 -41.46
N GLN A 56 1.63 -17.53 -41.68
CA GLN A 56 2.42 -16.30 -41.70
C GLN A 56 2.14 -15.45 -40.47
N GLN A 57 3.24 -15.17 -39.76
CA GLN A 57 3.42 -14.14 -38.75
C GLN A 57 2.93 -14.45 -37.33
N GLN A 58 3.18 -15.68 -36.87
CA GLN A 58 3.33 -15.91 -35.44
C GLN A 58 4.76 -15.49 -35.04
N LYS A 59 4.95 -14.18 -34.83
CA LYS A 59 6.18 -13.60 -34.25
C LYS A 59 6.48 -14.41 -32.98
N GLY A 60 7.54 -15.22 -33.04
CA GLY A 60 7.83 -16.24 -32.04
C GLY A 60 7.76 -15.62 -30.65
N ILE A 61 6.86 -16.16 -29.81
CA ILE A 61 6.80 -15.77 -28.40
C ILE A 61 8.20 -16.05 -27.85
N PRO A 62 8.90 -15.06 -27.29
CA PRO A 62 10.29 -15.24 -26.87
C PRO A 62 10.35 -16.33 -25.80
N GLU A 63 10.86 -17.50 -26.16
CA GLU A 63 11.04 -18.68 -25.29
C GLU A 63 11.76 -18.33 -23.98
N SER A 64 12.56 -17.26 -24.01
CA SER A 64 13.29 -16.72 -22.86
C SER A 64 12.42 -16.24 -21.70
N ILE A 65 11.14 -15.88 -21.93
CA ILE A 65 10.26 -15.42 -20.85
C ILE A 65 9.71 -16.61 -20.06
N VAL A 66 9.29 -17.67 -20.75
CA VAL A 66 8.72 -18.88 -20.12
C VAL A 66 9.83 -19.67 -19.44
N ALA A 67 10.99 -19.81 -20.08
CA ALA A 67 12.13 -20.53 -19.53
C ALA A 67 12.62 -19.94 -18.19
N ARG A 68 12.67 -18.60 -18.06
CA ARG A 68 13.07 -17.93 -16.81
C ARG A 68 12.07 -18.13 -15.67
N HIS A 69 10.79 -18.32 -15.97
CA HIS A 69 9.79 -18.59 -14.94
C HIS A 69 9.82 -20.05 -14.44
N LEU A 70 10.30 -20.98 -15.27
CA LEU A 70 10.36 -22.41 -14.92
C LEU A 70 11.68 -22.82 -14.27
N GLU A 71 12.68 -21.94 -14.25
CA GLU A 71 14.05 -22.21 -13.78
C GLU A 71 14.16 -22.47 -12.26
N GLY A 72 13.10 -22.19 -11.48
CA GLY A 72 13.08 -22.34 -10.01
C GLY A 72 12.56 -23.69 -9.47
N ASP A 73 11.66 -24.37 -10.17
CA ASP A 73 10.82 -25.43 -9.57
C ASP A 73 11.16 -26.87 -10.00
N GLY A 74 12.25 -27.08 -10.75
CA GLY A 74 12.51 -28.37 -11.41
C GLY A 74 11.50 -28.72 -12.52
N THR A 75 10.50 -27.86 -12.74
CA THR A 75 9.53 -27.93 -13.84
C THR A 75 10.16 -27.60 -15.19
N LEU A 76 11.33 -26.95 -15.21
CA LEU A 76 12.08 -26.72 -16.45
C LEU A 76 12.46 -28.02 -17.15
N ASP A 77 12.81 -29.07 -16.40
CA ASP A 77 13.19 -30.36 -16.99
C ASP A 77 11.97 -31.09 -17.54
N ALA A 78 10.84 -31.03 -16.83
CA ALA A 78 9.56 -31.52 -17.33
C ALA A 78 9.12 -30.76 -18.60
N PHE A 79 9.30 -29.44 -18.64
CA PHE A 79 9.00 -28.62 -19.81
C PHE A 79 9.91 -28.94 -21.00
N LYS A 80 11.21 -29.12 -20.75
CA LYS A 80 12.18 -29.55 -21.78
C LYS A 80 11.89 -30.94 -22.34
N GLN A 81 11.30 -31.83 -21.54
CA GLN A 81 10.86 -33.16 -21.98
C GLN A 81 9.54 -33.15 -22.78
N MET A 82 8.76 -32.07 -22.72
CA MET A 82 7.56 -31.93 -23.54
C MET A 82 7.92 -31.71 -25.01
N SER A 83 7.10 -32.26 -25.91
CA SER A 83 7.21 -31.99 -27.34
C SER A 83 7.07 -30.47 -27.62
N PRO A 84 7.70 -29.94 -28.68
CA PRO A 84 7.63 -28.50 -28.98
C PRO A 84 6.19 -27.99 -29.16
N GLU A 85 5.28 -28.84 -29.64
CA GLU A 85 3.85 -28.50 -29.73
C GLU A 85 3.20 -28.32 -28.35
N GLN A 86 3.49 -29.23 -27.40
CA GLN A 86 3.01 -29.13 -26.02
C GLN A 86 3.59 -27.92 -25.29
N GLN A 87 4.86 -27.58 -25.52
CA GLN A 87 5.49 -26.38 -24.96
C GLN A 87 4.78 -25.10 -25.43
N GLN A 88 4.42 -25.02 -26.71
CA GLN A 88 3.66 -23.88 -27.24
C GLN A 88 2.24 -23.81 -26.66
N VAL A 89 1.54 -24.95 -26.53
CA VAL A 89 0.21 -25.00 -25.91
C VAL A 89 0.25 -24.56 -24.45
N PHE A 90 1.26 -25.02 -23.70
CA PHE A 90 1.48 -24.61 -22.31
C PHE A 90 1.76 -23.11 -22.21
N ALA A 91 2.68 -22.58 -23.03
CA ALA A 91 3.02 -21.16 -23.04
C ALA A 91 1.82 -20.27 -23.37
N ARG A 92 0.99 -20.65 -24.35
CA ARG A 92 -0.25 -19.92 -24.69
C ARG A 92 -1.25 -19.95 -23.52
N THR A 93 -1.44 -21.09 -22.88
CA THR A 93 -2.35 -21.26 -21.74
C THR A 93 -1.91 -20.43 -20.54
N HIS A 94 -0.60 -20.42 -20.25
CA HIS A 94 -0.03 -19.62 -19.18
C HIS A 94 -0.17 -18.12 -19.46
N LEU A 95 0.10 -17.68 -20.68
CA LEU A 95 -0.02 -16.28 -21.08
C LEU A 95 -1.48 -15.79 -21.08
N GLN A 96 -2.44 -16.66 -21.43
CA GLN A 96 -3.88 -16.36 -21.28
C GLN A 96 -4.29 -16.22 -19.82
N SER A 97 -3.81 -17.11 -18.94
CA SER A 97 -4.02 -17.01 -17.49
C SER A 97 -3.47 -15.70 -16.93
N LEU A 98 -2.24 -15.31 -17.31
CA LEU A 98 -1.64 -14.04 -16.92
C LEU A 98 -2.43 -12.82 -17.43
N LYS A 99 -2.94 -12.86 -18.67
CA LYS A 99 -3.80 -11.80 -19.21
C LYS A 99 -5.13 -11.70 -18.45
N GLN A 100 -5.70 -12.82 -18.01
CA GLN A 100 -6.92 -12.82 -17.20
C GLN A 100 -6.65 -12.24 -15.81
N VAL A 101 -5.56 -12.66 -15.15
CA VAL A 101 -5.14 -12.11 -13.85
C VAL A 101 -4.87 -10.61 -13.97
N SER A 102 -4.15 -10.17 -15.00
CA SER A 102 -3.90 -8.74 -15.22
C SER A 102 -5.18 -7.93 -15.39
N ARG A 103 -6.16 -8.43 -16.16
CA ARG A 103 -7.47 -7.77 -16.31
C ARG A 103 -8.21 -7.67 -14.98
N VAL A 104 -8.23 -8.74 -14.20
CA VAL A 104 -8.83 -8.77 -12.87
C VAL A 104 -8.15 -7.77 -11.93
N VAL A 105 -6.82 -7.77 -11.87
CA VAL A 105 -6.05 -6.83 -11.03
C VAL A 105 -6.32 -5.38 -11.44
N ARG A 106 -6.41 -5.07 -12.74
CA ARG A 106 -6.77 -3.73 -13.22
C ARG A 106 -8.18 -3.31 -12.81
N MET A 107 -9.16 -4.21 -12.93
CA MET A 107 -10.54 -3.96 -12.52
C MET A 107 -10.64 -3.72 -11.02
N VAL A 108 -10.06 -4.61 -10.21
CA VAL A 108 -10.03 -4.48 -8.74
C VAL A 108 -9.29 -3.22 -8.32
N GLY A 109 -8.15 -2.95 -8.94
CA GLY A 109 -7.37 -1.73 -8.71
C GLY A 109 -8.16 -0.47 -9.04
N SER A 110 -8.92 -0.45 -10.13
CA SER A 110 -9.77 0.69 -10.49
C SER A 110 -10.89 0.93 -9.47
N VAL A 111 -11.60 -0.12 -9.03
CA VAL A 111 -12.64 0.02 -8.00
C VAL A 111 -12.03 0.47 -6.67
N PHE A 112 -10.87 -0.06 -6.31
CA PHE A 112 -10.15 0.36 -5.12
C PHE A 112 -9.77 1.85 -5.17
N LEU A 113 -9.26 2.33 -6.31
CA LEU A 113 -8.96 3.76 -6.51
C LEU A 113 -10.21 4.65 -6.41
N LEU A 114 -11.34 4.20 -6.96
CA LEU A 114 -12.62 4.92 -6.81
C LEU A 114 -13.07 4.99 -5.36
N MET A 115 -12.91 3.90 -4.59
CA MET A 115 -13.22 3.93 -3.16
C MET A 115 -12.31 4.90 -2.41
N LEU A 116 -11.01 4.92 -2.71
CA LEU A 116 -10.09 5.88 -2.09
C LEU A 116 -10.43 7.33 -2.43
N GLY A 117 -10.78 7.61 -3.69
CA GLY A 117 -11.25 8.93 -4.11
C GLY A 117 -12.51 9.35 -3.35
N THR A 118 -13.46 8.43 -3.20
CA THR A 118 -14.70 8.68 -2.44
C THR A 118 -14.40 8.95 -0.97
N GLY A 119 -13.52 8.17 -0.35
CA GLY A 119 -13.08 8.37 1.04
C GLY A 119 -12.39 9.71 1.25
N TYR A 120 -11.56 10.15 0.29
CA TYR A 120 -10.91 11.47 0.33
C TYR A 120 -11.92 12.61 0.27
N VAL A 121 -12.89 12.55 -0.66
CA VAL A 121 -13.94 13.57 -0.78
C VAL A 121 -14.74 13.65 0.52
N VAL A 122 -15.08 12.52 1.12
CA VAL A 122 -15.81 12.51 2.39
C VAL A 122 -14.99 13.07 3.54
N LEU A 123 -13.70 12.75 3.63
CA LEU A 123 -12.81 13.38 4.61
C LEU A 123 -12.76 14.90 4.47
N GLN A 124 -12.82 15.44 3.25
CA GLN A 124 -12.93 16.89 3.03
C GLN A 124 -14.29 17.44 3.48
N VAL A 125 -15.39 16.73 3.15
CA VAL A 125 -16.74 17.12 3.58
C VAL A 125 -16.86 17.09 5.11
N MET A 126 -16.15 16.18 5.81
CA MET A 126 -16.11 16.15 7.28
C MET A 126 -15.55 17.41 7.92
N ALA A 127 -14.77 18.20 7.19
CA ALA A 127 -14.26 19.47 7.69
C ALA A 127 -15.33 20.57 7.72
N ALA A 128 -16.45 20.39 7.01
CA ALA A 128 -17.49 21.41 6.85
C ALA A 128 -18.64 21.28 7.85
N ASP A 129 -19.08 20.06 8.18
CA ASP A 129 -20.22 19.85 9.10
C ASP A 129 -20.09 18.54 9.88
N HIS A 130 -20.24 18.55 11.20
CA HIS A 130 -19.79 17.45 12.05
C HIS A 130 -20.77 16.26 12.12
N GLU A 131 -22.09 16.47 12.08
CA GLU A 131 -23.06 15.39 12.28
C GLU A 131 -23.32 14.57 11.01
N LEU A 132 -23.68 15.24 9.91
CA LEU A 132 -23.92 14.58 8.62
C LEU A 132 -22.68 13.83 8.13
N ALA A 133 -21.50 14.40 8.38
CA ALA A 133 -20.24 13.80 8.01
C ALA A 133 -19.94 12.52 8.78
N GLN A 134 -20.26 12.45 10.08
CA GLN A 134 -20.06 11.23 10.85
C GLN A 134 -20.95 10.09 10.33
N LEU A 135 -22.20 10.40 10.00
CA LEU A 135 -23.13 9.42 9.41
C LEU A 135 -22.64 8.94 8.04
N LEU A 136 -22.23 9.88 7.17
CA LEU A 136 -21.69 9.57 5.85
C LEU A 136 -20.39 8.76 5.93
N LEU A 137 -19.49 9.11 6.84
CA LEU A 137 -18.25 8.38 7.08
C LEU A 137 -18.55 6.97 7.58
N GLY A 138 -19.49 6.81 8.52
CA GLY A 138 -19.90 5.50 9.03
C GLY A 138 -20.47 4.61 7.93
N PHE A 139 -21.33 5.16 7.08
CA PHE A 139 -21.91 4.44 5.94
C PHE A 139 -20.84 4.01 4.93
N LEU A 140 -19.93 4.90 4.55
CA LEU A 140 -18.84 4.57 3.63
C LEU A 140 -17.86 3.59 4.21
N PHE A 141 -17.53 3.72 5.50
CA PHE A 141 -16.67 2.76 6.19
C PHE A 141 -17.28 1.36 6.14
N LEU A 142 -18.59 1.23 6.43
CA LEU A 142 -19.30 -0.05 6.34
C LEU A 142 -19.29 -0.60 4.91
N GLY A 143 -19.53 0.25 3.90
CA GLY A 143 -19.46 -0.12 2.48
C GLY A 143 -18.07 -0.61 2.09
N PHE A 144 -17.01 0.05 2.57
CA PHE A 144 -15.63 -0.36 2.34
C PHE A 144 -15.33 -1.70 3.01
N CYS A 145 -15.72 -1.89 4.28
CA CYS A 145 -15.56 -3.17 4.97
C CYS A 145 -16.24 -4.31 4.21
N PHE A 146 -17.48 -4.12 3.75
CA PHE A 146 -18.20 -5.12 2.96
C PHE A 146 -17.47 -5.43 1.64
N PHE A 147 -17.01 -4.39 0.94
CA PHE A 147 -16.26 -4.57 -0.30
C PHE A 147 -14.93 -5.30 -0.08
N PHE A 148 -14.20 -5.02 0.99
CA PHE A 148 -12.97 -5.75 1.34
C PHE A 148 -13.24 -7.23 1.63
N VAL A 149 -14.31 -7.54 2.38
CA VAL A 149 -14.71 -8.94 2.62
C VAL A 149 -15.07 -9.61 1.29
N PHE A 150 -15.83 -8.94 0.42
CA PHE A 150 -16.16 -9.44 -0.91
C PHE A 150 -14.92 -9.70 -1.77
N LEU A 151 -13.96 -8.76 -1.80
CA LEU A 151 -12.69 -8.94 -2.50
C LEU A 151 -11.92 -10.14 -1.95
N TYR A 152 -11.78 -10.24 -0.63
CA TYR A 152 -11.08 -11.36 0.01
C TYR A 152 -11.72 -12.71 -0.37
N VAL A 153 -13.04 -12.82 -0.27
CA VAL A 153 -13.76 -14.06 -0.61
C VAL A 153 -13.63 -14.38 -2.10
N SER A 154 -13.81 -13.40 -2.98
CA SER A 154 -13.75 -13.57 -4.44
C SER A 154 -12.35 -13.95 -4.92
N PHE A 155 -11.31 -13.40 -4.31
CA PHE A 155 -9.92 -13.62 -4.71
C PHE A 155 -9.20 -14.65 -3.88
N ARG A 156 -9.84 -15.29 -2.89
CA ARG A 156 -9.17 -16.28 -2.03
C ARG A 156 -8.41 -17.36 -2.81
N ARG A 157 -9.00 -17.88 -3.88
CA ARG A 157 -8.36 -18.88 -4.74
C ARG A 157 -7.14 -18.30 -5.48
N LEU A 158 -7.25 -17.07 -5.98
CA LEU A 158 -6.17 -16.38 -6.67
C LEU A 158 -5.02 -16.05 -5.73
N VAL A 159 -5.33 -15.55 -4.52
CA VAL A 159 -4.35 -15.25 -3.48
C VAL A 159 -3.59 -16.50 -3.07
N ASN A 160 -4.28 -17.63 -2.88
CA ASN A 160 -3.61 -18.89 -2.56
C ASN A 160 -2.67 -19.35 -3.69
N ALA A 161 -3.06 -19.19 -4.95
CA ALA A 161 -2.18 -19.54 -6.08
C ALA A 161 -1.01 -18.56 -6.27
N MET A 162 -1.23 -17.28 -5.95
CA MET A 162 -0.20 -16.24 -6.07
C MET A 162 0.70 -16.15 -4.84
N SER A 163 0.29 -16.70 -3.70
CA SER A 163 1.03 -16.71 -2.43
C SER A 163 2.48 -17.11 -2.66
N ASP A 164 2.67 -18.26 -3.28
CA ASP A 164 3.98 -18.88 -3.43
C ASP A 164 4.90 -18.01 -4.31
N TRP A 165 4.36 -17.51 -5.42
CA TRP A 165 5.05 -16.56 -6.29
C TRP A 165 5.34 -15.22 -5.61
N CYS A 166 4.39 -14.70 -4.83
CA CYS A 166 4.57 -13.48 -4.06
C CYS A 166 5.72 -13.63 -3.05
N TYR A 167 5.86 -14.78 -2.39
CA TYR A 167 6.98 -15.05 -1.48
C TYR A 167 8.35 -14.99 -2.15
N GLU A 168 8.44 -15.15 -3.47
CA GLU A 168 9.69 -14.97 -4.21
C GLU A 168 10.06 -13.51 -4.46
N MET A 169 9.06 -12.61 -4.46
CA MET A 169 9.30 -11.21 -4.72
C MET A 169 10.07 -10.53 -3.57
N PRO A 170 11.16 -9.78 -3.86
CA PRO A 170 11.93 -9.09 -2.84
C PRO A 170 11.10 -8.03 -2.09
N VAL A 171 10.14 -7.41 -2.78
CA VAL A 171 9.22 -6.42 -2.19
C VAL A 171 8.29 -7.07 -1.17
N PHE A 172 7.75 -8.24 -1.50
CA PHE A 172 6.85 -8.95 -0.60
C PHE A 172 7.60 -9.53 0.61
N ARG A 173 8.83 -10.02 0.42
CA ARG A 173 9.71 -10.43 1.55
C ARG A 173 9.98 -9.26 2.50
N LEU A 174 10.25 -8.07 1.96
CA LEU A 174 10.40 -6.87 2.77
C LEU A 174 9.10 -6.53 3.50
N ALA A 175 7.96 -6.61 2.82
CA ALA A 175 6.65 -6.36 3.40
C ALA A 175 6.32 -7.33 4.55
N VAL A 176 6.55 -8.63 4.35
CA VAL A 176 6.39 -9.66 5.38
C VAL A 176 7.35 -9.41 6.55
N SER A 177 8.61 -9.07 6.27
CA SER A 177 9.58 -8.73 7.32
C SER A 177 9.16 -7.51 8.15
N VAL A 178 8.63 -6.47 7.50
CA VAL A 178 8.08 -5.29 8.18
C VAL A 178 6.85 -5.66 8.99
N ALA A 179 5.94 -6.46 8.43
CA ALA A 179 4.71 -6.86 9.11
C ALA A 179 4.96 -7.81 10.29
N GLN A 180 6.05 -8.58 10.25
CA GLN A 180 6.51 -9.41 11.36
C GLN A 180 7.30 -8.63 12.42
N SER A 181 7.59 -7.34 12.20
CA SER A 181 8.26 -6.51 13.20
C SER A 181 7.36 -6.24 14.42
N ASP A 182 7.96 -6.11 15.60
CA ASP A 182 7.21 -5.86 16.82
C ASP A 182 6.46 -4.53 16.80
N VAL A 183 7.00 -3.52 16.13
CA VAL A 183 6.31 -2.23 15.90
C VAL A 183 5.04 -2.46 15.07
N ALA A 184 5.12 -3.24 13.99
CA ALA A 184 3.94 -3.55 13.18
C ALA A 184 2.89 -4.34 13.98
N ARG A 185 3.31 -5.31 14.79
CA ARG A 185 2.43 -6.06 15.71
C ARG A 185 1.79 -5.15 16.77
N SER A 186 2.51 -4.16 17.30
CA SER A 186 1.93 -3.18 18.23
C SER A 186 0.92 -2.26 17.55
N VAL A 187 1.22 -1.76 16.35
CA VAL A 187 0.28 -0.95 15.56
C VAL A 187 -0.99 -1.75 15.27
N PHE A 188 -0.82 -3.00 14.84
CA PHE A 188 -1.91 -3.93 14.63
C PHE A 188 -2.76 -4.11 15.89
N LEU A 189 -2.13 -4.45 17.02
CA LEU A 189 -2.84 -4.65 18.27
C LEU A 189 -3.54 -3.36 18.69
N PHE A 190 -2.93 -2.19 18.56
CA PHE A 190 -3.56 -0.91 18.91
C PHE A 190 -4.92 -0.71 18.23
N PHE A 191 -5.01 -0.96 16.93
CA PHE A 191 -6.26 -0.77 16.18
C PHE A 191 -7.26 -1.91 16.36
N PHE A 192 -6.79 -3.15 16.52
CA PHE A 192 -7.64 -4.34 16.51
C PHE A 192 -7.90 -4.93 17.90
N LEU A 193 -7.28 -4.40 18.97
CA LEU A 193 -7.54 -4.84 20.34
C LEU A 193 -9.03 -4.83 20.70
N PRO A 194 -9.83 -3.80 20.34
CA PRO A 194 -11.26 -3.80 20.64
C PRO A 194 -12.05 -4.93 19.94
N LEU A 195 -11.52 -5.48 18.85
CA LEU A 195 -12.15 -6.58 18.10
C LEU A 195 -11.76 -7.96 18.64
N VAL A 196 -10.71 -8.06 19.45
CA VAL A 196 -10.26 -9.34 20.02
C VAL A 196 -11.39 -10.06 20.78
N PRO A 197 -12.12 -9.44 21.72
CA PRO A 197 -13.22 -10.13 22.41
C PRO A 197 -14.27 -10.69 21.46
N VAL A 198 -14.61 -9.95 20.41
CA VAL A 198 -15.59 -10.38 19.40
C VAL A 198 -15.11 -11.60 18.63
N VAL A 199 -13.85 -11.62 18.18
CA VAL A 199 -13.25 -12.77 17.48
C VAL A 199 -13.19 -14.00 18.38
N PHE A 200 -12.81 -13.83 19.65
CA PHE A 200 -12.79 -14.92 20.63
C PHE A 200 -14.20 -15.47 20.91
N SER A 201 -15.20 -14.61 21.08
CA SER A 201 -16.59 -15.01 21.25
C SER A 201 -17.14 -15.74 20.03
N LEU A 202 -16.85 -15.27 18.82
CA LEU A 202 -17.26 -15.95 17.57
C LEU A 202 -16.56 -17.31 17.41
N SER A 203 -15.26 -17.39 17.74
CA SER A 203 -14.52 -18.64 17.73
C SER A 203 -15.10 -19.64 18.72
N TRP A 204 -15.41 -19.19 19.94
CA TRP A 204 -16.04 -20.00 20.97
C TRP A 204 -17.44 -20.47 20.55
N ALA A 205 -18.29 -19.58 20.02
CA ALA A 205 -19.62 -19.95 19.53
C ALA A 205 -19.55 -20.96 18.37
N ASN A 206 -18.66 -20.75 17.41
CA ASN A 206 -18.42 -21.70 16.32
C ASN A 206 -17.97 -23.06 16.83
N GLN A 207 -17.12 -23.06 17.86
CA GLN A 207 -16.60 -24.25 18.49
C GLN A 207 -17.71 -25.00 19.25
N MET A 208 -18.61 -24.29 19.95
CA MET A 208 -19.81 -24.87 20.55
C MET A 208 -20.71 -25.52 19.50
N ILE A 209 -21.00 -24.82 18.39
CA ILE A 209 -21.84 -25.36 17.30
C ILE A 209 -21.21 -26.64 16.73
N ARG A 210 -19.89 -26.68 16.55
CA ARG A 210 -19.18 -27.89 16.09
C ARG A 210 -19.31 -29.06 17.07
N ARG A 211 -19.22 -28.79 18.38
CA ARG A 211 -19.45 -29.80 19.42
C ARG A 211 -20.88 -30.32 19.38
N CYS A 212 -21.88 -29.43 19.30
CA CYS A 212 -23.29 -29.81 19.20
C CYS A 212 -23.59 -30.65 17.94
N ARG A 213 -22.89 -30.39 16.82
CA ARG A 213 -23.06 -31.14 15.56
C ARG A 213 -22.33 -32.47 15.53
N GLY A 214 -21.53 -32.82 16.55
CA GLY A 214 -20.77 -34.07 16.59
C GLY A 214 -19.64 -34.16 15.54
N LEU A 215 -19.25 -33.03 14.93
CA LEU A 215 -18.20 -32.98 13.88
C LEU A 215 -16.77 -33.16 14.44
N TYR A 216 -16.65 -33.46 15.74
CA TYR A 216 -15.38 -33.69 16.43
C TYR A 216 -14.82 -35.11 16.24
N LYS A 217 -15.61 -36.02 15.67
CA LYS A 217 -15.16 -37.39 15.41
C LYS A 217 -14.37 -37.43 14.10
N THR A 218 -13.11 -37.86 14.24
CA THR A 218 -12.26 -38.39 13.18
C THR A 218 -11.47 -37.36 12.36
N ILE A 219 -10.50 -36.68 13.00
CA ILE A 219 -9.23 -36.46 12.31
C ILE A 219 -8.49 -37.80 12.44
N PRO A 220 -8.28 -38.57 11.35
CA PRO A 220 -7.50 -39.79 11.42
C PRO A 220 -6.13 -39.46 12.00
N ALA A 221 -5.71 -40.20 13.04
CA ALA A 221 -4.41 -40.03 13.68
C ALA A 221 -3.21 -40.17 12.70
N GLU A 222 -3.45 -40.64 11.47
CA GLU A 222 -2.45 -40.69 10.41
C GLU A 222 -2.12 -39.32 9.80
N ALA A 223 -3.03 -38.34 9.84
CA ALA A 223 -2.78 -37.00 9.26
C ALA A 223 -1.91 -36.09 10.17
N SER A 224 -1.66 -36.50 11.42
CA SER A 224 -0.80 -35.80 12.36
C SER A 224 0.62 -36.34 12.42
N LYS A 225 1.01 -37.29 11.55
CA LYS A 225 2.45 -37.51 11.31
C LYS A 225 2.95 -36.24 10.63
N PRO A 226 3.76 -35.39 11.31
CA PRO A 226 4.36 -34.26 10.63
C PRO A 226 5.06 -34.83 9.41
N ALA A 227 4.74 -34.31 8.23
CA ALA A 227 5.52 -34.60 7.03
C ALA A 227 6.96 -34.26 7.41
N SER A 228 7.75 -35.30 7.66
CA SER A 228 9.14 -35.17 8.02
C SER A 228 9.85 -34.68 6.78
N THR A 229 9.75 -33.37 6.51
CA THR A 229 10.81 -32.62 5.84
C THR A 229 12.08 -33.07 6.54
N GLY A 230 12.93 -33.80 5.81
CA GLY A 230 14.15 -34.45 6.29
C GLY A 230 15.20 -33.46 6.78
N LEU A 231 14.85 -32.60 7.73
CA LEU A 231 15.77 -31.90 8.60
C LEU A 231 16.27 -32.92 9.62
N ASP A 232 17.56 -33.22 9.51
CA ASP A 232 18.32 -34.13 10.36
C ASP A 232 17.98 -33.99 11.85
N SER A 233 17.27 -34.97 12.38
CA SER A 233 16.95 -35.14 13.81
C SER A 233 18.19 -35.23 14.71
N ARG A 234 19.40 -35.29 14.13
CA ARG A 234 20.68 -35.31 14.85
C ARG A 234 21.09 -33.96 15.42
N SER A 235 20.58 -32.81 14.94
CA SER A 235 20.98 -31.51 15.51
C SER A 235 20.18 -31.09 16.74
N LEU A 236 18.96 -31.62 16.93
CA LEU A 236 18.08 -31.27 18.05
C LEU A 236 18.33 -32.12 19.32
N ALA A 237 18.97 -33.29 19.19
CA ALA A 237 19.33 -34.14 20.34
C ALA A 237 20.38 -33.52 21.28
N LYS A 238 20.97 -32.37 20.93
CA LYS A 238 21.97 -31.69 21.76
C LYS A 238 21.42 -30.60 22.69
N SER A 239 20.14 -30.25 22.58
CA SER A 239 19.62 -29.10 23.35
C SER A 239 19.12 -29.45 24.77
N GLY A 240 18.97 -30.73 25.14
CA GLY A 240 18.62 -31.12 26.52
C GLY A 240 17.35 -30.44 27.10
N VAL A 241 16.51 -29.87 26.24
CA VAL A 241 15.19 -29.38 26.62
C VAL A 241 14.26 -30.56 26.43
N ASP A 242 13.74 -31.08 27.53
CA ASP A 242 12.79 -32.18 27.54
C ASP A 242 11.49 -31.72 26.84
N ILE A 243 11.38 -32.02 25.54
CA ILE A 243 10.22 -31.71 24.69
C ILE A 243 8.98 -32.52 25.14
N GLU A 244 9.14 -33.56 25.95
CA GLU A 244 8.06 -34.42 26.45
C GLU A 244 7.02 -33.67 27.32
N ASP A 245 7.38 -32.55 27.95
CA ASP A 245 6.43 -31.77 28.77
C ASP A 245 5.58 -30.75 27.97
N ILE A 246 5.96 -30.43 26.72
CA ILE A 246 5.18 -29.51 25.87
C ILE A 246 4.14 -30.27 25.02
N ASP A 247 4.39 -31.54 24.74
CA ASP A 247 3.47 -32.44 24.03
C ASP A 247 2.49 -33.18 24.96
N LEU A 248 2.45 -32.82 26.25
CA LEU A 248 1.45 -33.28 27.22
C LEU A 248 0.06 -32.69 26.89
N ALA A 249 -0.52 -33.25 25.84
CA ALA A 249 -1.93 -33.47 25.58
C ALA A 249 -2.86 -32.27 25.80
N ILE A 250 -2.77 -31.28 24.89
CA ILE A 250 -3.97 -30.51 24.55
C ILE A 250 -4.93 -31.49 23.88
N ASN A 251 -5.76 -32.18 24.68
CA ASN A 251 -6.86 -32.97 24.15
C ASN A 251 -7.72 -32.01 23.31
N PRO A 252 -7.78 -32.17 21.97
CA PRO A 252 -8.49 -31.23 21.11
C PRO A 252 -9.98 -31.15 21.44
N GLN A 253 -10.50 -32.16 22.16
CA GLN A 253 -11.86 -32.17 22.68
C GLN A 253 -12.09 -31.11 23.78
N ASN A 254 -11.04 -30.73 24.52
CA ASN A 254 -11.13 -29.76 25.62
C ASN A 254 -10.91 -28.31 25.18
N SER A 255 -10.43 -28.04 23.95
CA SER A 255 -10.21 -26.67 23.49
C SER A 255 -11.53 -25.90 23.30
N CYS A 256 -11.68 -24.79 24.01
CA CYS A 256 -12.83 -23.88 23.92
C CYS A 256 -12.84 -23.04 22.63
N LEU A 257 -11.72 -22.97 21.91
CA LEU A 257 -11.58 -22.16 20.69
C LEU A 257 -11.34 -23.06 19.48
N THR A 258 -11.67 -22.55 18.29
CA THR A 258 -11.37 -23.23 17.03
C THR A 258 -9.86 -23.38 16.83
N GLU A 259 -9.43 -24.46 16.15
CA GLU A 259 -8.00 -24.75 15.92
C GLU A 259 -7.25 -23.60 15.23
N ARG A 260 -7.93 -22.87 14.33
CA ARG A 260 -7.34 -21.70 13.65
C ARG A 260 -6.97 -20.62 14.65
N VAL A 261 -7.91 -20.22 15.50
CA VAL A 261 -7.67 -19.19 16.52
C VAL A 261 -6.67 -19.69 17.56
N MET A 262 -6.70 -20.97 17.93
CA MET A 262 -5.69 -21.54 18.84
C MET A 262 -4.29 -21.51 18.25
N SER A 263 -4.12 -21.83 16.97
CA SER A 263 -2.84 -21.69 16.27
C SER A 263 -2.33 -20.26 16.36
N GLN A 264 -3.21 -19.27 16.15
CA GLN A 264 -2.83 -17.86 16.28
C GLN A 264 -2.46 -17.46 17.71
N VAL A 265 -3.22 -17.90 18.69
CA VAL A 265 -2.92 -17.65 20.10
C VAL A 265 -1.56 -18.22 20.47
N ARG A 266 -1.21 -19.42 19.99
CA ARG A 266 0.12 -20.00 20.23
C ARG A 266 1.23 -19.19 19.55
N THR A 267 1.01 -18.74 18.30
CA THR A 267 1.95 -17.85 17.62
C THR A 267 2.11 -16.52 18.37
N MET A 268 1.02 -15.95 18.91
CA MET A 268 1.08 -14.73 19.71
C MET A 268 1.77 -14.95 21.06
N GLN A 269 1.62 -16.13 21.68
CA GLN A 269 2.30 -16.46 22.93
C GLN A 269 3.82 -16.45 22.79
N SER A 270 4.36 -16.76 21.60
CA SER A 270 5.80 -16.71 21.34
C SER A 270 6.33 -15.31 21.01
N TRP A 271 5.49 -14.27 21.03
CA TRP A 271 5.93 -12.90 20.76
C TRP A 271 6.64 -12.29 21.97
N ASN A 272 7.54 -11.32 21.72
CA ASN A 272 8.12 -10.52 22.79
C ASN A 272 7.11 -9.48 23.30
N TRP A 273 6.22 -9.91 24.20
CA TRP A 273 5.15 -9.08 24.74
C TRP A 273 5.64 -7.79 25.41
N LEU A 274 6.83 -7.79 26.01
CA LEU A 274 7.40 -6.61 26.66
C LEU A 274 7.62 -5.48 25.64
N ASP A 275 8.31 -5.78 24.54
CA ASP A 275 8.59 -4.81 23.47
C ASP A 275 7.29 -4.35 22.80
N ILE A 276 6.36 -5.28 22.60
CA ILE A 276 5.06 -4.97 21.98
C ILE A 276 4.24 -4.02 22.86
N ILE A 277 4.15 -4.28 24.16
CA ILE A 277 3.43 -3.43 25.12
C ILE A 277 4.11 -2.05 25.23
N LEU A 278 5.43 -1.99 25.27
CA LEU A 278 6.16 -0.72 25.30
C LEU A 278 5.88 0.12 24.05
N ASN A 279 5.99 -0.48 22.88
CA ASN A 279 5.66 0.18 21.61
C ASN A 279 4.18 0.62 21.56
N LEU A 280 3.26 -0.19 22.11
CA LEU A 280 1.85 0.14 22.22
C LEU A 280 1.62 1.41 23.06
N TYR A 281 2.30 1.54 24.21
CA TYR A 281 2.26 2.75 25.02
C TYR A 281 2.82 3.97 24.29
N ILE A 282 3.94 3.81 23.58
CA ILE A 282 4.52 4.90 22.77
C ILE A 282 3.52 5.36 21.71
N ILE A 283 2.93 4.43 20.95
CA ILE A 283 1.90 4.73 19.94
C ILE A 283 0.70 5.44 20.58
N GLY A 284 0.23 4.95 21.73
CA GLY A 284 -0.87 5.56 22.47
C GLY A 284 -0.58 6.99 22.90
N ILE A 285 0.61 7.26 23.48
CA ILE A 285 1.05 8.61 23.85
C ILE A 285 1.16 9.49 22.61
N CYS A 286 1.74 8.99 21.51
CA CYS A 286 1.82 9.74 20.26
C CYS A 286 0.43 10.09 19.72
N MET A 287 -0.55 9.19 19.79
CA MET A 287 -1.93 9.46 19.38
C MET A 287 -2.62 10.48 20.29
N VAL A 288 -2.43 10.41 21.60
CA VAL A 288 -2.91 11.42 22.55
C VAL A 288 -2.29 12.79 22.25
N MET A 289 -0.97 12.85 22.04
CA MET A 289 -0.29 14.09 21.68
C MET A 289 -0.80 14.62 20.34
N PHE A 290 -1.01 13.76 19.34
CA PHE A 290 -1.52 14.16 18.03
C PHE A 290 -2.95 14.72 18.10
N THR A 291 -3.82 14.12 18.91
CA THR A 291 -5.21 14.58 19.10
C THR A 291 -5.31 15.83 19.97
N LEU A 292 -4.42 15.98 20.95
CA LEU A 292 -4.38 17.12 21.85
C LEU A 292 -3.75 18.36 21.20
N SER A 293 -2.74 18.18 20.33
CA SER A 293 -1.98 19.27 19.72
C SER A 293 -2.86 20.33 19.03
N PRO A 294 -3.83 19.97 18.16
CA PRO A 294 -4.71 20.97 17.53
C PRO A 294 -5.56 21.75 18.53
N ARG A 295 -6.01 21.11 19.63
CA ARG A 295 -6.83 21.77 20.66
C ARG A 295 -6.01 22.79 21.42
N LEU A 296 -4.80 22.42 21.84
CA LEU A 296 -3.87 23.33 22.51
C LEU A 296 -3.44 24.47 21.58
N LEU A 297 -3.22 24.18 20.30
CA LEU A 297 -2.93 25.21 19.30
C LEU A 297 -4.06 26.22 19.20
N ASN A 298 -5.32 25.80 19.15
CA ASN A 298 -6.45 26.73 19.11
C ASN A 298 -6.51 27.63 20.36
N VAL A 299 -6.23 27.09 21.55
CA VAL A 299 -6.14 27.87 22.80
C VAL A 299 -4.98 28.87 22.73
N LEU A 300 -3.81 28.43 22.24
CA LEU A 300 -2.64 29.29 22.05
C LEU A 300 -2.91 30.43 21.06
N LEU A 301 -3.57 30.12 19.94
CA LEU A 301 -3.93 31.11 18.92
C LEU A 301 -4.98 32.11 19.45
N ALA A 302 -5.95 31.65 20.24
CA ALA A 302 -6.91 32.54 20.89
C ALA A 302 -6.25 33.49 21.90
N TRP A 303 -5.32 32.98 22.72
CA TRP A 303 -4.52 33.81 23.61
C TRP A 303 -3.64 34.80 22.84
N LEU A 304 -2.99 34.35 21.78
CA LEU A 304 -2.15 35.19 20.93
C LEU A 304 -2.97 36.31 20.27
N ASN A 305 -4.20 36.04 19.82
CA ASN A 305 -5.10 37.07 19.30
C ASN A 305 -5.31 38.20 20.33
N SER A 306 -5.58 37.84 21.59
CA SER A 306 -5.75 38.81 22.67
C SER A 306 -4.46 39.58 22.98
N ALA A 307 -3.30 38.94 22.87
CA ALA A 307 -2.01 39.58 23.10
C ALA A 307 -1.62 40.57 21.98
N LEU A 308 -2.08 40.33 20.75
CA LEU A 308 -1.79 41.16 19.58
C LEU A 308 -2.76 42.35 19.41
N ALA A 309 -3.89 42.38 20.13
CA ALA A 309 -4.97 43.33 19.92
C ALA A 309 -4.57 44.82 20.07
N ASN A 310 -3.52 45.12 20.86
CA ASN A 310 -3.07 46.49 21.13
C ASN A 310 -1.72 46.83 20.49
N LEU A 311 -1.22 46.00 19.57
CA LEU A 311 0.07 46.21 18.91
C LEU A 311 -0.10 46.88 17.55
N ASP A 312 0.93 47.59 17.12
CA ASP A 312 0.97 48.17 15.79
C ASP A 312 0.87 47.09 14.71
N PHE A 313 0.18 47.40 13.62
CA PHE A 313 -0.07 46.49 12.50
C PHE A 313 1.20 45.78 11.99
N PHE A 314 2.33 46.48 11.91
CA PHE A 314 3.59 45.89 11.47
C PHE A 314 4.13 44.84 12.47
N VAL A 315 4.00 45.11 13.77
CA VAL A 315 4.39 44.17 14.83
C VAL A 315 3.48 42.95 14.81
N VAL A 316 2.18 43.13 14.53
CA VAL A 316 1.24 42.02 14.34
C VAL A 316 1.68 41.13 13.17
N ILE A 317 1.99 41.70 12.00
CA ILE A 317 2.46 40.91 10.84
C ILE A 317 3.73 40.12 11.19
N LEU A 318 4.73 40.77 11.79
CA LEU A 318 5.99 40.12 12.14
C LEU A 318 5.77 39.01 13.18
N SER A 319 4.88 39.23 14.15
CA SER A 319 4.54 38.24 15.17
C SER A 319 3.82 37.03 14.57
N VAL A 320 2.82 37.26 13.70
CA VAL A 320 2.11 36.19 12.98
C VAL A 320 3.08 35.37 12.12
N LEU A 321 4.02 36.02 11.45
CA LEU A 321 5.05 35.35 10.64
C LEU A 321 5.97 34.48 11.52
N CYS A 322 6.51 35.03 12.60
CA CYS A 322 7.42 34.33 13.51
C CYS A 322 6.73 33.12 14.18
N VAL A 323 5.56 33.34 14.78
CA VAL A 323 4.79 32.26 15.43
C VAL A 323 4.36 31.22 14.39
N GLY A 324 3.91 31.65 13.22
CA GLY A 324 3.54 30.76 12.13
C GLY A 324 4.68 29.84 11.70
N VAL A 325 5.88 30.37 11.50
CA VAL A 325 7.07 29.57 11.18
C VAL A 325 7.37 28.55 12.28
N LEU A 326 7.32 28.96 13.56
CA LEU A 326 7.53 28.06 14.70
C LEU A 326 6.46 26.96 14.74
N CYS A 327 5.19 27.30 14.54
CA CYS A 327 4.10 26.33 14.46
C CYS A 327 4.30 25.33 13.32
N PHE A 328 4.74 25.77 12.14
CA PHE A 328 5.05 24.85 11.04
C PHE A 328 6.27 23.97 11.32
N MET A 329 7.23 24.40 12.14
CA MET A 329 8.35 23.53 12.55
C MET A 329 7.91 22.36 13.43
N LEU A 330 6.71 22.38 14.00
CA LEU A 330 6.14 21.30 14.80
C LEU A 330 5.36 20.32 13.91
N PRO A 331 5.84 19.07 13.70
CA PRO A 331 5.16 18.10 12.83
C PRO A 331 3.68 17.82 13.17
N PRO A 332 3.24 17.82 14.45
CA PRO A 332 1.83 17.58 14.80
C PRO A 332 0.87 18.73 14.48
N VAL A 333 1.38 19.92 14.14
CA VAL A 333 0.55 21.12 13.97
C VAL A 333 -0.07 21.13 12.56
N PRO A 334 -1.41 21.07 12.44
CA PRO A 334 -2.06 21.26 11.15
C PRO A 334 -1.85 22.70 10.67
N GLY A 335 -1.58 22.87 9.37
CA GLY A 335 -1.35 24.20 8.80
C GLY A 335 -2.61 25.08 8.73
N VAL A 336 -3.80 24.47 8.64
CA VAL A 336 -5.07 25.18 8.43
C VAL A 336 -5.37 26.19 9.56
N PRO A 337 -5.31 25.84 10.86
CA PRO A 337 -5.53 26.82 11.93
C PRO A 337 -4.60 28.03 11.88
N VAL A 338 -3.35 27.85 11.49
CA VAL A 338 -2.37 28.96 11.40
C VAL A 338 -2.77 29.95 10.31
N TYR A 339 -3.23 29.46 9.15
CA TYR A 339 -3.71 30.32 8.07
C TYR A 339 -5.03 31.01 8.41
N VAL A 340 -5.96 30.29 9.04
CA VAL A 340 -7.23 30.88 9.50
C VAL A 340 -6.95 31.98 10.51
N PHE A 341 -6.05 31.76 11.47
CA PHE A 341 -5.63 32.77 12.43
C PHE A 341 -5.03 34.00 11.73
N ALA A 342 -4.08 33.82 10.82
CA ALA A 342 -3.49 34.93 10.06
C ALA A 342 -4.55 35.70 9.25
N GLY A 343 -5.50 34.99 8.63
CA GLY A 343 -6.60 35.56 7.87
C GLY A 343 -7.65 36.29 8.70
N ILE A 344 -7.70 36.07 10.02
CA ILE A 344 -8.58 36.82 10.93
C ILE A 344 -7.84 38.03 11.51
N VAL A 345 -6.64 37.82 12.05
CA VAL A 345 -5.91 38.85 12.82
C VAL A 345 -5.37 39.97 11.94
N ILE A 346 -4.79 39.65 10.78
CA ILE A 346 -4.18 40.67 9.91
C ILE A 346 -5.24 41.62 9.33
N PRO A 347 -6.37 41.15 8.77
CA PRO A 347 -7.37 42.06 8.24
C PRO A 347 -8.05 42.93 9.30
N GLN A 348 -8.25 42.42 10.52
CA GLN A 348 -8.85 43.18 11.63
C GLN A 348 -7.94 44.30 12.15
N THR A 349 -6.62 44.15 12.03
CA THR A 349 -5.64 45.13 12.53
C THR A 349 -5.13 46.07 11.44
N CYS A 350 -5.57 45.93 10.20
CA CYS A 350 -5.08 46.74 9.09
C CYS A 350 -5.67 48.17 9.11
N PRO A 351 -4.83 49.23 9.18
CA PRO A 351 -5.32 50.60 9.21
C PRO A 351 -5.88 51.07 7.85
N TYR A 352 -5.62 50.33 6.77
CA TYR A 352 -6.02 50.66 5.41
C TYR A 352 -7.33 49.99 4.97
N GLY A 353 -8.06 49.38 5.91
CA GLY A 353 -9.31 48.67 5.63
C GLY A 353 -9.13 47.15 5.53
N PHE A 354 -10.26 46.45 5.63
CA PHE A 354 -10.31 44.99 5.70
C PHE A 354 -9.82 44.34 4.40
N GLU A 355 -10.16 44.92 3.24
CA GLU A 355 -9.84 44.37 1.92
C GLU A 355 -8.33 44.36 1.68
N ILE A 356 -7.64 45.47 1.98
CA ILE A 356 -6.19 45.55 1.91
C ILE A 356 -5.55 44.59 2.90
N GLY A 357 -6.11 44.51 4.10
CA GLY A 357 -5.72 43.53 5.10
C GLY A 357 -5.79 42.08 4.62
N CYS A 358 -6.83 41.69 3.89
CA CYS A 358 -6.95 40.36 3.28
C CYS A 358 -5.85 40.09 2.24
N VAL A 359 -5.54 41.06 1.38
CA VAL A 359 -4.45 40.95 0.41
C VAL A 359 -3.11 40.76 1.11
N VAL A 360 -2.85 41.54 2.17
CA VAL A 360 -1.65 41.39 3.01
C VAL A 360 -1.61 40.02 3.66
N ALA A 361 -2.73 39.53 4.21
CA ALA A 361 -2.81 38.20 4.84
C ALA A 361 -2.47 37.07 3.85
N ILE A 362 -2.92 37.15 2.61
CA ILE A 362 -2.55 36.19 1.54
C ILE A 362 -1.05 36.24 1.27
N GLY A 363 -0.49 37.44 1.12
CA GLY A 363 0.95 37.62 0.92
C GLY A 363 1.79 37.07 2.07
N VAL A 364 1.40 37.37 3.31
CA VAL A 364 2.03 36.85 4.52
C VAL A 364 1.91 35.32 4.58
N GLY A 365 0.75 34.75 4.28
CA GLY A 365 0.55 33.30 4.24
C GLY A 365 1.48 32.59 3.24
N PHE A 366 1.68 33.18 2.07
CA PHE A 366 2.63 32.67 1.06
C PHE A 366 4.08 32.73 1.56
N VAL A 367 4.52 33.87 2.08
CA VAL A 367 5.88 34.05 2.63
C VAL A 367 6.12 33.11 3.81
N LEU A 368 5.15 32.99 4.71
CA LEU A 368 5.20 32.12 5.88
C LEU A 368 5.41 30.66 5.46
N LYS A 369 4.70 30.17 4.44
CA LYS A 369 4.86 28.80 3.94
C LYS A 369 6.24 28.57 3.33
N THR A 370 6.70 29.45 2.47
CA THR A 370 7.99 29.31 1.79
C THR A 370 9.15 29.38 2.79
N LEU A 371 9.08 30.31 3.74
CA LEU A 371 10.06 30.46 4.82
C LEU A 371 10.06 29.23 5.73
N ALA A 372 8.90 28.75 6.17
CA ALA A 372 8.81 27.54 7.00
C ALA A 372 9.42 26.32 6.30
N CYS A 373 9.13 26.12 5.01
CA CYS A 373 9.73 25.02 4.24
C CYS A 373 11.26 25.17 4.11
N ALA A 374 11.77 26.37 3.85
CA ALA A 374 13.21 26.63 3.78
C ALA A 374 13.90 26.35 5.12
N VAL A 375 13.32 26.83 6.23
CA VAL A 375 13.82 26.61 7.59
C VAL A 375 13.77 25.12 7.95
N GLN A 376 12.69 24.40 7.66
CA GLN A 376 12.60 22.95 7.89
C GLN A 376 13.66 22.19 7.09
N GLN A 377 13.81 22.49 5.79
CA GLN A 377 14.80 21.83 4.94
C GLN A 377 16.24 22.10 5.42
N LYS A 378 16.53 23.32 5.87
CA LYS A 378 17.85 23.71 6.36
C LYS A 378 18.12 23.17 7.76
N CYS A 379 17.26 23.44 8.73
CA CYS A 379 17.47 23.09 10.13
C CYS A 379 17.29 21.58 10.39
N ILE A 380 16.29 20.94 9.78
CA ILE A 380 16.00 19.52 10.01
C ILE A 380 16.62 18.68 8.89
N GLY A 381 16.37 19.05 7.63
CA GLY A 381 16.79 18.28 6.47
C GLY A 381 18.31 18.14 6.36
N GLU A 382 19.08 19.22 6.55
CA GLU A 382 20.54 19.18 6.47
C GLU A 382 21.14 18.38 7.64
N VAL A 383 20.66 18.62 8.87
CA VAL A 383 21.14 17.93 10.07
C VAL A 383 20.87 16.42 9.97
N MET A 384 19.66 16.01 9.55
CA MET A 384 19.35 14.60 9.32
C MET A 384 20.12 14.03 8.12
N GLY A 385 20.37 14.85 7.10
CA GLY A 385 21.15 14.51 5.92
C GLY A 385 22.63 14.23 6.21
N MET A 386 23.18 14.77 7.30
CA MET A 386 24.55 14.46 7.74
C MET A 386 24.66 13.09 8.43
N ASN A 387 23.56 12.54 8.95
CA ASN A 387 23.59 11.28 9.68
C ASN A 387 23.60 10.06 8.74
N ILE A 388 24.71 9.32 8.72
CA ILE A 388 24.91 8.12 7.87
C ILE A 388 23.83 7.05 8.11
N LYS A 389 23.37 6.88 9.37
CA LYS A 389 22.33 5.89 9.70
C LYS A 389 21.01 6.25 9.02
N ILE A 390 20.63 7.52 9.08
CA ILE A 390 19.42 8.03 8.42
C ILE A 390 19.55 7.91 6.91
N ARG A 391 20.70 8.29 6.32
CA ARG A 391 20.94 8.14 4.87
C ARG A 391 20.85 6.69 4.39
N ARG A 392 21.35 5.74 5.19
CA ARG A 392 21.24 4.31 4.91
C ARG A 392 19.80 3.81 5.01
N GLN A 393 19.05 4.24 6.02
CA GLN A 393 17.63 3.90 6.19
C GLN A 393 16.76 4.44 5.05
N VAL A 394 16.92 5.72 4.71
CA VAL A 394 16.22 6.36 3.57
C VAL A 394 16.66 5.74 2.24
N GLY A 395 17.86 5.16 2.18
CA GLY A 395 18.38 4.53 0.98
C GLY A 395 18.75 5.58 -0.08
N VAL A 396 19.44 6.65 0.32
CA VAL A 396 19.81 7.77 -0.58
C VAL A 396 20.61 7.31 -1.80
N ASN A 397 21.31 6.17 -1.68
CA ASN A 397 22.08 5.57 -2.77
C ASN A 397 21.26 4.62 -3.67
N LYS A 398 19.97 4.41 -3.40
CA LYS A 398 19.12 3.57 -4.25
C LYS A 398 18.89 4.28 -5.60
N PRO A 399 18.84 3.54 -6.73
CA PRO A 399 18.67 4.12 -8.07
C PRO A 399 17.49 5.08 -8.17
N PHE A 400 16.39 4.77 -7.46
CA PHE A 400 15.22 5.63 -7.38
C PHE A 400 15.55 7.03 -6.85
N ILE A 401 16.17 7.17 -5.68
CA ILE A 401 16.51 8.48 -5.11
C ILE A 401 17.57 9.21 -5.95
N ARG A 402 18.52 8.48 -6.56
CA ARG A 402 19.50 9.08 -7.47
C ARG A 402 18.88 9.60 -8.77
N ALA A 403 17.88 8.91 -9.31
CA ALA A 403 17.11 9.41 -10.44
C ALA A 403 16.35 10.70 -10.06
N ILE A 404 15.76 10.73 -8.85
CA ILE A 404 15.15 11.96 -8.32
C ILE A 404 16.17 13.09 -8.23
N GLU A 405 17.34 12.84 -7.63
CA GLU A 405 18.42 13.82 -7.51
C GLU A 405 18.88 14.33 -8.88
N ALA A 406 19.05 13.45 -9.87
CA ALA A 406 19.46 13.82 -11.22
C ALA A 406 18.43 14.72 -11.93
N VAL A 407 17.13 14.45 -11.73
CA VAL A 407 16.04 15.31 -12.22
C VAL A 407 16.07 16.67 -11.50
N LEU A 408 16.30 16.67 -10.18
CA LEU A 408 16.34 17.89 -9.39
C LEU A 408 17.58 18.77 -9.66
N ARG A 409 18.69 18.19 -10.13
CA ARG A 409 19.95 18.90 -10.42
C ARG A 409 19.96 19.63 -11.77
N ARG A 410 19.00 19.43 -12.67
CA ARG A 410 18.98 20.11 -13.98
C ARG A 410 18.50 21.57 -13.82
N PRO A 411 19.38 22.59 -13.95
CA PRO A 411 18.95 23.99 -13.93
C PRO A 411 18.19 24.33 -15.21
N GLY A 412 17.02 24.99 -15.11
CA GLY A 412 16.35 25.60 -16.27
C GLY A 412 14.89 25.24 -16.56
N THR A 413 14.16 24.55 -15.69
CA THR A 413 12.74 24.18 -15.95
C THR A 413 11.77 24.76 -14.92
N GLY A 414 11.79 26.08 -14.73
CA GLY A 414 11.10 26.78 -13.62
C GLY A 414 9.58 26.58 -13.51
N MET A 415 8.88 26.24 -14.59
CA MET A 415 7.42 26.11 -14.59
C MET A 415 6.94 24.65 -14.62
N LEU A 416 7.63 23.80 -15.39
CA LEU A 416 7.42 22.35 -15.36
C LEU A 416 7.76 21.76 -13.98
N TRP A 417 8.68 22.40 -13.26
CA TRP A 417 9.00 22.07 -11.87
C TRP A 417 7.88 22.38 -10.89
N LEU A 418 7.24 23.55 -10.97
CA LEU A 418 6.16 23.88 -10.04
C LEU A 418 5.02 22.89 -10.24
N LEU A 419 4.72 22.55 -11.50
CA LEU A 419 3.74 21.53 -11.87
C LEU A 419 4.18 20.12 -11.44
N LEU A 420 5.44 19.73 -11.65
CA LEU A 420 5.98 18.42 -11.24
C LEU A 420 6.09 18.28 -9.73
N LEU A 421 6.31 19.37 -8.99
CA LEU A 421 6.44 19.40 -7.54
C LEU A 421 5.06 19.43 -6.89
N LEU A 422 4.07 20.09 -7.51
CA LEU A 422 2.67 20.01 -7.14
C LEU A 422 2.08 18.62 -7.46
N LEU A 423 2.38 18.09 -8.64
CA LEU A 423 2.04 16.72 -9.06
C LEU A 423 2.77 15.70 -8.19
N ARG A 424 4.04 15.92 -7.83
CA ARG A 424 4.78 15.06 -6.89
C ARG A 424 4.25 15.17 -5.48
N LEU A 425 3.88 16.36 -4.99
CA LEU A 425 3.30 16.49 -3.67
C LEU A 425 1.99 15.71 -3.64
N LEU A 426 1.18 15.83 -4.69
CA LEU A 426 0.00 14.99 -4.88
C LEU A 426 0.35 13.50 -4.94
N LEU A 427 1.38 13.12 -5.70
CA LEU A 427 1.78 11.73 -5.93
C LEU A 427 2.46 11.10 -4.71
N LEU A 428 3.20 11.88 -3.91
CA LEU A 428 3.82 11.48 -2.64
C LEU A 428 2.78 11.43 -1.54
N LEU A 429 1.83 12.37 -1.50
CA LEU A 429 0.69 12.28 -0.61
C LEU A 429 -0.11 11.02 -0.97
N PHE A 430 -0.32 10.77 -2.27
CA PHE A 430 -0.96 9.58 -2.78
C PHE A 430 -0.15 8.29 -2.53
N LEU A 431 1.18 8.29 -2.70
CA LEU A 431 2.04 7.14 -2.41
C LEU A 431 2.23 6.90 -0.92
N LEU A 432 2.25 7.94 -0.10
CA LEU A 432 2.28 7.84 1.36
C LEU A 432 0.94 7.33 1.85
N LEU A 433 -0.17 7.79 1.27
CA LEU A 433 -1.51 7.26 1.52
C LEU A 433 -1.60 5.81 1.04
N LEU A 434 -1.05 5.47 -0.14
CA LEU A 434 -1.04 4.13 -0.71
C LEU A 434 -0.07 3.20 0.01
N LEU A 435 1.01 3.71 0.61
CA LEU A 435 1.92 2.97 1.48
C LEU A 435 1.30 2.79 2.87
N LEU A 436 0.61 3.79 3.42
CA LEU A 436 -0.21 3.65 4.64
C LEU A 436 -1.33 2.65 4.41
N LEU A 437 -1.98 2.70 3.25
CA LEU A 437 -2.99 1.73 2.82
C LEU A 437 -2.41 0.37 2.52
N LEU A 438 -1.21 0.27 1.94
CA LEU A 438 -0.52 -1.00 1.71
C LEU A 438 -0.06 -1.58 3.04
N VAL A 439 0.41 -0.77 3.97
CA VAL A 439 0.78 -1.20 5.34
C VAL A 439 -0.47 -1.58 6.11
N MET A 440 -1.56 -0.82 6.03
CA MET A 440 -2.87 -1.19 6.60
C MET A 440 -3.44 -2.43 5.92
N PHE A 441 -3.27 -2.59 4.60
CA PHE A 441 -3.71 -3.73 3.82
C PHE A 441 -2.85 -4.96 4.06
N LEU A 442 -1.54 -4.81 4.25
CA LEU A 442 -0.60 -5.87 4.66
C LEU A 442 -0.83 -6.26 6.10
N LEU A 443 -1.15 -5.30 6.98
CA LEU A 443 -1.59 -5.55 8.35
C LEU A 443 -2.93 -6.28 8.35
N LEU A 444 -3.87 -5.90 7.49
CA LEU A 444 -5.16 -6.56 7.27
C LEU A 444 -4.98 -7.95 6.64
N LEU A 445 -4.07 -8.12 5.68
CA LEU A 445 -3.71 -9.39 5.06
C LEU A 445 -3.01 -10.31 6.07
N LEU A 446 -2.13 -9.77 6.91
CA LEU A 446 -1.58 -10.49 8.06
C LEU A 446 -2.71 -10.89 9.00
N LEU A 447 -3.67 -10.00 9.28
CA LEU A 447 -4.88 -10.26 10.10
C LEU A 447 -5.81 -11.33 9.52
N LEU A 448 -5.70 -11.59 8.23
CA LEU A 448 -6.54 -12.53 7.48
C LEU A 448 -5.77 -13.82 7.12
N LEU A 449 -4.44 -13.79 7.15
CA LEU A 449 -3.54 -14.93 7.00
C LEU A 449 -3.24 -15.58 8.35
N PHE A 450 -3.20 -14.79 9.42
CA PHE A 450 -3.30 -15.26 10.78
C PHE A 450 -4.78 -15.39 11.15
#